data_AF-X7FBL8-F1
#
_entry.id   AF-X7FBL8-F1
#
_cell.length_a   1.000
_cell.length_b   1.000
_cell.length_c   1.000
_cell.angle_alpha   90.00
_cell.angle_beta   90.00
_cell.angle_gamma   90.00
#
_symmetry.space_group_name_H-M   'P 1'
#
loop_
_entity.id
_entity.type
_entity.pdbx_description
1 polymer ?
#
loop_
_entity_poly.entity_id
_entity_poly.type
_entity_poly.pdbx_seq_one_letter_code
_entity_poly.pdbx_strand_id
1 'polypeptide(L)' 'MTDEDFNMSMRKFLKQVGVTSQQAIEEAVRNAAAEGRALPDEVPVKVVLTSDALGLEHVVEGRIKPARDSGGAA' A
#
# COMPACT_ATOMS: atom_id res chain seq x y z
N MET A 1 16.43 -25.38 9.80
CA MET A 1 15.50 -24.23 9.72
C MET A 1 14.16 -24.75 10.17
N THR A 2 13.63 -24.25 11.28
CA THR A 2 12.27 -24.60 11.69
C THR A 2 11.30 -23.72 10.90
N ASP A 3 10.08 -24.20 10.70
CA ASP A 3 9.02 -23.42 10.06
C ASP A 3 8.73 -22.10 10.82
N GLU A 4 9.12 -22.01 12.10
CA GLU A 4 9.00 -20.79 12.91
C GLU A 4 9.90 -19.64 12.44
N ASP A 5 11.17 -19.90 12.11
CA ASP A 5 12.10 -18.86 11.65
C ASP A 5 11.63 -18.27 10.31
N PHE A 6 11.18 -19.14 9.41
CA PHE A 6 10.59 -18.75 8.13
C PHE A 6 9.32 -17.92 8.35
N ASN A 7 8.37 -18.40 9.18
CA ASN A 7 7.13 -17.69 9.45
C ASN A 7 7.37 -16.32 10.14
N MET A 8 8.34 -16.24 11.04
CA MET A 8 8.70 -14.97 11.69
C MET A 8 9.33 -13.98 10.72
N SER A 9 10.28 -14.42 9.89
CA SER A 9 10.90 -13.56 8.88
C SER A 9 9.87 -13.07 7.85
N MET A 10 8.98 -13.95 7.39
CA MET A 10 7.88 -13.59 6.49
C MET A 10 6.94 -12.55 7.10
N ARG A 11 6.49 -12.74 8.35
CA ARG A 11 5.62 -11.78 9.04
C ARG A 11 6.29 -10.41 9.21
N LYS A 12 7.58 -10.39 9.55
CA LYS A 12 8.36 -9.14 9.67
C LYS A 12 8.40 -8.40 8.33
N PHE A 13 8.70 -9.11 7.25
CA PHE A 13 8.71 -8.55 5.90
C PHE A 13 7.35 -7.97 5.51
N LEU A 14 6.27 -8.76 5.62
CA LEU A 14 4.92 -8.33 5.27
C LEU A 14 4.45 -7.12 6.09
N LYS A 15 4.82 -7.05 7.38
CA LYS A 15 4.54 -5.89 8.23
C LYS A 15 5.26 -4.64 7.70
N GLN A 16 6.53 -4.75 7.34
CA GLN A 16 7.29 -3.64 6.77
C GLN A 16 6.67 -3.17 5.44
N VAL A 17 6.33 -4.11 4.54
CA VAL A 17 5.64 -3.81 3.28
C VAL A 17 4.33 -3.07 3.53
N GLY A 18 3.49 -3.56 4.44
CA GLY A 18 2.21 -2.93 4.74
C GLY A 18 2.34 -1.49 5.27
N VAL A 19 3.19 -1.28 6.28
CA VAL A 19 3.39 0.04 6.89
C VAL A 19 3.98 1.05 5.91
N THR A 20 5.01 0.65 5.15
CA THR A 20 5.66 1.56 4.17
C THR A 20 4.76 1.88 2.99
N SER A 21 4.01 0.90 2.47
CA SER A 21 3.04 1.12 1.40
C SER A 21 1.93 2.08 1.82
N GLN A 22 1.42 1.94 3.05
CA GLN A 22 0.42 2.84 3.59
C GLN A 22 0.94 4.28 3.66
N GLN A 23 2.12 4.50 4.22
CA GLN A 23 2.73 5.83 4.32
C GLN A 23 2.91 6.49 2.95
N ALA A 24 3.41 5.74 1.97
CA ALA A 24 3.62 6.23 0.61
C ALA A 24 2.29 6.60 -0.07
N ILE A 25 1.25 5.78 0.10
CA ILE A 25 -0.09 6.05 -0.43
C ILE A 25 -0.68 7.30 0.21
N GLU A 26 -0.62 7.43 1.53
CA GLU A 26 -1.16 8.60 2.25
C GLU A 26 -0.45 9.89 1.84
N GLU A 27 0.88 9.85 1.68
CA GLU A 27 1.64 11.00 1.18
C GLU A 27 1.24 11.38 -0.24
N ALA A 28 1.11 10.40 -1.15
CA ALA A 28 0.65 10.65 -2.51
C ALA A 28 -0.75 11.27 -2.56
N VAL A 29 -1.68 10.78 -1.73
CA VAL A 29 -3.03 11.33 -1.60
C VAL A 29 -3.00 12.78 -1.07
N ARG A 30 -2.21 13.04 -0.02
CA ARG A 30 -2.06 14.40 0.53
C ARG A 30 -1.47 15.37 -0.49
N ASN A 31 -0.43 14.96 -1.22
CA ASN A 31 0.20 15.78 -2.24
C ASN A 31 -0.75 16.09 -3.40
N ALA A 32 -1.49 15.09 -3.88
CA ALA A 32 -2.51 15.29 -4.91
C ALA A 32 -3.60 16.29 -4.48
N ALA A 33 -4.04 16.22 -3.21
CA ALA A 33 -4.98 17.19 -2.66
C ALA A 33 -4.39 18.60 -2.56
N ALA A 34 -3.14 18.73 -2.09
CA ALA A 34 -2.43 20.02 -2.00
C ALA A 34 -2.23 20.69 -3.36
N GLU A 35 -2.09 19.89 -4.42
CA GLU A 35 -2.01 20.35 -5.81
C GLU A 35 -3.38 20.64 -6.44
N GLY A 36 -4.48 20.48 -5.70
CA GLY A 36 -5.84 20.70 -6.19
C GLY A 36 -6.34 19.63 -7.18
N ARG A 37 -5.70 18.44 -7.22
CA ARG A 37 -6.17 17.35 -8.07
C ARG A 37 -7.42 16.72 -7.46
N ALA A 38 -8.49 16.63 -8.26
CA ALA A 38 -9.67 15.88 -7.88
C ALA A 38 -9.34 14.37 -7.87
N LEU A 39 -9.48 13.73 -6.72
CA LEU A 39 -9.31 12.28 -6.58
C LEU A 39 -10.66 11.56 -6.76
N PRO A 40 -10.69 10.43 -7.47
CA PRO A 40 -11.90 9.60 -7.59
C PRO A 40 -12.32 9.00 -6.24
N ASP A 41 -13.54 8.50 -6.16
CA ASP A 41 -14.07 7.85 -4.95
C ASP A 41 -13.32 6.54 -4.61
N GLU A 42 -12.82 5.86 -5.64
CA GLU A 42 -11.93 4.70 -5.53
C GLU A 42 -10.68 4.94 -6.37
N VAL A 43 -9.50 4.88 -5.74
CA VAL A 43 -8.20 4.99 -6.40
C VAL A 43 -7.66 3.57 -6.65
N PRO A 44 -7.44 3.17 -7.92
CA PRO A 44 -6.80 1.90 -8.21
C PRO A 44 -5.33 1.93 -7.78
N VAL A 45 -4.88 0.85 -7.15
CA VAL A 45 -3.50 0.66 -6.71
C VAL A 45 -2.97 -0.69 -7.18
N LYS A 46 -1.66 -0.76 -7.42
CA LYS A 46 -0.97 -1.96 -7.88
C LYS A 46 0.35 -2.11 -7.13
N VAL A 47 0.63 -3.32 -6.67
CA VAL A 47 1.92 -3.74 -6.11
C VAL A 47 2.46 -4.86 -6.97
N VAL A 48 3.77 -4.84 -7.22
CA VAL A 48 4.49 -5.93 -7.89
C VAL A 48 5.51 -6.48 -6.89
N LEU A 49 5.37 -7.77 -6.55
CA LEU A 49 6.31 -8.53 -5.72
C LEU A 49 7.19 -9.38 -6.62
N THR A 50 8.49 -9.12 -6.61
CA THR A 50 9.48 -9.87 -7.39
C THR A 50 10.52 -10.54 -6.51
N SER A 51 11.05 -11.67 -6.98
CA SER A 51 12.24 -12.30 -6.42
C SER A 51 12.96 -13.13 -7.49
N ASP A 52 14.11 -12.64 -7.94
CA ASP A 52 14.92 -13.33 -8.96
C ASP A 52 15.38 -14.71 -8.47
N ALA A 53 15.77 -14.81 -7.20
CA ALA A 53 16.23 -16.05 -6.59
C ALA A 53 15.13 -17.13 -6.51
N LEU A 54 13.86 -16.72 -6.50
CA LEU A 54 12.71 -17.62 -6.46
C LEU A 54 11.99 -17.72 -7.82
N GLY A 55 12.44 -16.98 -8.84
CA GLY A 55 11.72 -16.84 -10.10
C GLY A 55 10.28 -16.34 -9.91
N LEU A 56 10.04 -15.52 -8.89
CA LEU A 56 8.71 -15.04 -8.52
C LEU A 56 8.46 -13.67 -9.14
N GLU A 57 7.35 -13.54 -9.85
CA GLU A 57 6.71 -12.27 -10.18
C GLU A 57 5.22 -12.40 -9.86
N HIS A 58 4.73 -11.58 -8.94
CA HIS A 58 3.33 -11.59 -8.55
C HIS A 58 2.79 -10.17 -8.48
N VAL A 59 1.63 -9.95 -9.07
CA VAL A 59 0.96 -8.66 -9.11
C VAL A 59 -0.26 -8.71 -8.21
N VAL A 60 -0.37 -7.74 -7.30
CA VAL A 60 -1.54 -7.51 -6.46
C VAL A 60 -2.18 -6.20 -6.90
N GLU A 61 -3.44 -6.25 -7.29
CA GLU A 61 -4.24 -5.08 -7.66
C GLU A 61 -5.37 -4.87 -6.65
N GLY A 62 -5.67 -3.61 -6.35
CA GLY A 62 -6.70 -3.25 -5.39
C GLY A 62 -7.25 -1.87 -5.64
N ARG A 63 -8.21 -1.48 -4.81
CA ARG A 63 -8.76 -0.12 -4.77
C ARG A 63 -8.76 0.38 -3.34
N ILE A 64 -8.47 1.66 -3.18
CA ILE A 64 -8.53 2.36 -1.89
C ILE A 64 -9.50 3.53 -1.97
N LYS A 65 -10.06 3.92 -0.82
CA LYS A 65 -10.78 5.18 -0.70
C LYS A 65 -9.81 6.24 -0.18
N PRO A 66 -9.55 7.32 -0.92
CA PRO A 66 -8.70 8.39 -0.42
C PRO A 66 -9.38 9.04 0.78
N ALA A 67 -8.62 9.38 1.83
CA ALA A 67 -9.15 10.13 2.96
C ALA A 67 -9.66 11.47 2.43
N ARG A 68 -10.97 11.66 2.43
CA ARG A 68 -11.57 12.98 2.27
C ARG A 68 -11.73 13.54 3.66
N ASP A 69 -11.11 14.68 3.92
CA ASP A 69 -11.43 15.44 5.12
C ASP A 69 -12.94 15.65 5.11
N SER A 70 -13.64 15.00 6.05
CA SER A 70 -15.01 15.33 6.37
C SER A 70 -14.99 16.70 7.05
N GLY A 71 -14.75 17.75 6.27
CA GLY A 71 -15.10 19.11 6.64
C GLY A 71 -16.58 19.11 6.94
N GLY A 72 -16.92 19.40 8.20
CA GLY A 72 -18.27 19.31 8.74
C GLY A 72 -19.30 19.95 7.82
N ALA A 73 -20.33 19.19 7.49
CA ALA A 73 -21.62 19.76 7.18
C ALA A 73 -22.25 20.16 8.52
N ALA A 74 -22.49 21.46 8.65
CA ALA A 74 -23.41 22.02 9.63
C ALA A 74 -24.83 21.43 9.47
#